data_AF-A0A528AMY1-F1
#
_entry.id   AF-A0A528AMY1-F1
#
_cell.length_a   1.000
_cell.length_b   1.000
_cell.length_c   1.000
_cell.angle_alpha   90.00
_cell.angle_beta   90.00
_cell.angle_gamma   90.00
#
_symmetry.space_group_name_H-M   'P 1'
#
loop_
_entity.id
_entity.type
_entity.pdbx_description
1 polymer ?
#
loop_
_entity_poly.entity_id
_entity_poly.type
_entity_poly.pdbx_seq_one_letter_code
_entity_poly.pdbx_strand_id
1 'polypeptide(L)' 'YAWDDHSTYVQNPPYFAGMTSGFGTIGDIKGARVLGLFGDKITTDHISPAGSIKAASPAGKYLTDHGVGVADFNQYGTR' A
#
# COMPACT_ATOMS: atom_id res chain seq x y z
N TYR A 1 -11.36 4.74 -17.75
CA TYR A 1 -10.89 5.90 -16.96
C TYR A 1 -9.54 6.31 -17.54
N ALA A 2 -9.27 7.61 -17.69
CA ALA A 2 -7.97 8.09 -18.15
C ALA A 2 -7.06 8.23 -16.92
N TRP A 3 -6.31 7.17 -16.61
CA TRP A 3 -5.35 7.19 -15.51
C TRP A 3 -4.27 8.24 -15.76
N ASP A 4 -3.81 8.88 -14.68
CA ASP A 4 -2.69 9.81 -14.70
C ASP A 4 -1.54 9.20 -13.91
N ASP A 5 -0.43 8.93 -14.60
CA ASP A 5 0.77 8.31 -14.02
C ASP A 5 1.47 9.23 -13.01
N HIS A 6 1.17 10.54 -13.01
CA HIS A 6 1.67 11.51 -12.04
C HIS A 6 0.74 11.70 -10.83
N SER A 7 -0.44 11.08 -10.83
CA SER A 7 -1.38 11.19 -9.72
C SER A 7 -0.85 10.47 -8.48
N THR A 8 -0.81 11.19 -7.36
CA THR A 8 -0.48 10.63 -6.04
C THR A 8 -1.73 10.27 -5.21
N TYR A 9 -2.92 10.43 -5.79
CA TYR A 9 -4.21 10.18 -5.13
C TYR A 9 -5.01 9.05 -5.77
N VAL A 10 -4.94 8.90 -7.09
CA VAL A 10 -5.71 7.90 -7.83
C VAL A 10 -4.77 7.17 -8.76
N GLN A 11 -4.47 5.93 -8.43
CA GLN A 11 -3.60 5.06 -9.21
C GLN A 11 -4.33 3.79 -9.63
N ASN A 12 -3.95 3.24 -10.78
CA ASN A 12 -4.48 1.97 -11.24
C ASN A 12 -3.88 0.84 -10.39
N PRO A 13 -4.66 0.17 -9.52
CA PRO A 13 -4.10 -0.83 -8.63
C PRO A 13 -3.71 -2.10 -9.40
N PRO A 14 -2.65 -2.81 -8.97
CA PRO A 14 -2.13 -3.97 -9.69
C PRO A 14 -2.94 -5.25 -9.48
N TYR A 15 -4.15 -5.19 -8.91
CA TYR A 15 -4.94 -6.37 -8.50
C TYR A 15 -5.16 -7.38 -9.64
N PHE A 16 -5.26 -6.88 -10.86
CA PHE A 16 -5.52 -7.70 -12.05
C PHE A 16 -4.28 -7.86 -12.94
N ALA A 17 -3.13 -7.34 -12.54
CA ALA A 17 -1.89 -7.50 -13.29
C ALA A 17 -1.51 -9.00 -13.36
N GLY A 18 -1.38 -9.54 -14.57
CA GLY A 18 -1.10 -10.96 -14.79
C GLY A 18 -2.30 -11.90 -14.58
N MET A 19 -3.50 -11.38 -14.33
CA MET A 19 -4.70 -12.21 -14.22
C MET A 19 -5.09 -12.78 -15.59
N THR A 20 -5.39 -14.08 -15.64
CA THR A 20 -5.88 -14.75 -16.84
C THR A 20 -7.38 -15.05 -16.72
N SER A 21 -8.04 -15.37 -17.83
CA SER A 21 -9.47 -15.71 -17.84
C SER A 21 -9.80 -17.06 -17.20
N GLY A 22 -8.80 -17.95 -17.08
CA GLY A 22 -8.95 -19.26 -16.46
C GLY A 22 -8.68 -19.22 -14.97
N PHE A 23 -9.26 -20.16 -14.23
CA PHE A 23 -8.86 -20.39 -12.84
C PHE A 23 -7.44 -20.95 -12.81
N GLY A 24 -6.58 -20.35 -11.98
CA GLY A 24 -5.29 -20.93 -11.65
C GLY A 24 -5.44 -22.16 -10.76
N THR A 25 -4.34 -22.89 -10.57
CA THR A 25 -4.28 -23.99 -9.60
C THR A 25 -3.78 -23.49 -8.25
N ILE A 26 -4.45 -23.88 -7.16
CA ILE A 26 -3.97 -23.63 -5.80
C ILE A 26 -2.89 -24.67 -5.47
N GLY A 27 -1.76 -24.23 -4.94
CA GLY A 27 -0.65 -25.10 -4.53
C GLY A 27 -0.02 -24.63 -3.22
N ASP A 28 0.83 -25.49 -2.65
CA ASP A 28 1.51 -25.21 -1.38
C ASP A 28 2.46 -24.03 -1.48
N ILE A 29 2.50 -23.20 -0.42
CA ILE A 29 3.55 -22.21 -0.22
C ILE A 29 4.72 -22.90 0.50
N LYS A 30 5.87 -23.04 -0.17
CA LYS A 30 7.07 -23.71 0.38
C LYS A 30 8.19 -22.71 0.64
N GLY A 31 8.87 -22.82 1.78
CA GLY A 31 10.04 -21.98 2.11
C GLY A 31 9.74 -20.51 2.44
N ALA A 32 8.49 -20.17 2.76
CA ALA A 32 8.15 -18.81 3.20
C ALA A 32 8.83 -18.44 4.52
N ARG A 33 9.12 -17.15 4.69
CA ARG A 33 9.66 -16.56 5.92
C ARG A 33 8.61 -15.73 6.61
N VAL A 34 8.66 -15.67 7.94
CA VAL A 34 7.78 -14.83 8.75
C VAL A 34 8.11 -13.35 8.47
N LEU A 35 7.13 -12.59 7.98
CA LEU A 35 7.27 -11.15 7.73
C LEU A 35 7.10 -10.33 9.03
N GLY A 36 6.22 -10.77 9.92
CA GLY A 36 6.02 -10.17 11.24
C GLY A 36 5.44 -11.20 12.22
N LEU A 37 5.95 -11.18 13.45
CA LEU A 37 5.44 -11.97 14.56
C LEU A 37 4.84 -11.00 15.58
N PHE A 38 3.54 -11.08 15.77
CA PHE A 38 2.79 -10.15 16.61
C PHE A 38 2.17 -10.88 17.80
N GLY A 39 2.01 -10.16 18.92
CA GLY A 39 1.29 -10.65 20.09
C GLY A 39 -0.21 -10.39 20.01
N ASP A 40 -0.86 -10.31 21.17
CA ASP A 40 -2.30 -10.05 21.24
C ASP A 40 -2.67 -8.58 20.98
N LYS A 41 -3.97 -8.33 20.76
CA LYS A 41 -4.58 -6.98 20.63
C LYS A 41 -4.12 -6.18 19.41
N ILE A 42 -3.76 -6.86 18.33
CA ILE A 42 -3.56 -6.22 17.02
C ILE A 42 -4.91 -5.82 16.43
N THR A 43 -5.21 -4.52 16.51
CA THR A 43 -6.34 -3.89 15.81
C THR A 43 -6.05 -3.64 14.33
N THR A 44 -7.09 -3.34 13.55
CA THR A 44 -6.97 -2.95 12.14
C THR A 44 -6.17 -1.66 11.94
N ASP A 45 -6.16 -0.75 12.91
CA ASP A 45 -5.38 0.50 12.84
C ASP A 45 -3.87 0.25 12.91
N HIS A 46 -3.42 -0.83 13.58
CA HIS A 46 -2.01 -1.24 13.50
C HIS A 46 -1.63 -1.80 12.13
N ILE A 47 -2.58 -2.45 11.44
CA ILE A 47 -2.37 -3.06 10.12
C ILE A 47 -2.47 -2.01 9.02
N SER A 48 -3.42 -1.08 9.14
CA SER A 48 -3.75 -0.05 8.17
C SER A 48 -4.11 1.25 8.93
N PRO A 49 -3.11 2.06 9.31
CA PRO A 49 -3.36 3.30 10.03
C PRO A 49 -4.13 4.30 9.15
N ALA A 50 -5.04 5.06 9.73
CA ALA A 50 -5.81 6.07 8.99
C ALA A 50 -5.26 7.50 9.10
N GLY A 51 -4.41 7.77 10.09
CA GLY A 51 -3.96 9.13 10.46
C GLY A 51 -2.90 9.75 9.55
N SER A 52 -2.27 10.84 10.02
CA SER A 52 -1.27 11.60 9.26
C SER A 52 -0.05 10.76 8.86
N ILE A 53 0.40 10.94 7.61
CA ILE A 53 1.58 10.27 7.08
C ILE A 53 2.84 10.91 7.66
N LYS A 54 3.71 10.12 8.29
CA LYS A 54 4.97 10.60 8.87
C LYS A 54 6.03 10.82 7.78
N ALA A 55 6.75 11.94 7.82
CA ALA A 55 7.84 12.25 6.88
C ALA A 55 8.90 11.14 6.75
N ALA A 56 9.28 10.53 7.86
CA ALA A 56 10.28 9.47 7.90
C ALA A 56 9.75 8.06 7.51
N SER A 57 8.47 7.93 7.16
CA SER A 57 7.89 6.64 6.75
C SER A 57 8.16 6.32 5.28
N PRO A 58 8.03 5.06 4.84
CA PRO A 58 8.11 4.70 3.42
C PRO A 58 7.14 5.49 2.54
N ALA A 59 5.90 5.71 3.00
CA ALA A 59 4.91 6.52 2.28
C ALA A 59 5.33 8.00 2.20
N GLY A 60 5.90 8.55 3.27
CA GLY A 60 6.43 9.91 3.27
C GLY A 60 7.58 10.07 2.26
N LYS A 61 8.51 9.12 2.23
CA LYS A 61 9.57 9.10 1.22
C LYS A 61 9.00 9.04 -0.20
N TYR A 62 8.03 8.16 -0.45
CA TYR A 62 7.36 8.06 -1.75
C TYR A 62 6.78 9.40 -2.20
N LEU A 63 6.01 10.07 -1.33
CA LEU A 63 5.38 11.35 -1.64
C LEU A 63 6.41 12.46 -1.91
N THR A 64 7.49 12.53 -1.13
CA THR A 64 8.59 13.49 -1.37
C THR A 64 9.32 13.21 -2.69
N ASP A 65 9.61 11.94 -3.00
CA ASP A 65 10.23 11.55 -4.27
C ASP A 65 9.35 11.92 -5.47
N HIS A 66 8.03 12.07 -5.27
CA HIS A 66 7.03 12.51 -6.27
C HIS A 66 6.68 14.01 -6.15
N GLY A 67 7.48 14.80 -5.44
CA GLY A 67 7.37 16.26 -5.39
C GLY A 67 6.25 16.81 -4.48
N VAL A 68 5.64 15.96 -3.64
CA VAL A 68 4.63 16.41 -2.66
C VAL A 68 5.33 16.98 -1.43
N GLY A 69 4.97 18.19 -1.03
CA GLY A 69 5.47 18.81 0.20
C GLY A 69 4.93 18.12 1.45
N VAL A 70 5.69 18.11 2.55
CA VAL A 70 5.28 17.44 3.81
C VAL A 70 3.94 17.97 4.34
N ALA A 71 3.66 19.26 4.14
CA ALA A 71 2.37 19.86 4.52
C ALA A 71 1.18 19.27 3.72
N ASP A 72 1.43 18.75 2.52
CA ASP A 72 0.43 18.24 1.58
C ASP A 72 0.33 16.69 1.60
N PHE A 73 1.02 16.04 2.53
CA PHE A 73 0.98 14.58 2.66
C PHE A 73 -0.42 14.05 2.92
N ASN A 74 -1.25 14.82 3.63
CA ASN A 74 -2.58 14.43 4.06
C ASN A 74 -2.54 13.18 4.97
N GLN A 75 -3.64 12.45 5.06
CA GLN A 75 -3.80 11.27 5.91
C GLN A 75 -3.83 9.99 5.07
N TYR A 76 -3.45 8.85 5.66
CA TYR A 76 -3.49 7.55 4.97
C TYR A 76 -4.88 7.22 4.42
N GLY A 77 -5.97 7.57 5.13
CA GLY A 77 -7.33 7.31 4.65
C GLY A 77 -7.79 8.16 3.47
N THR A 78 -6.99 9.15 3.04
CA THR A 78 -7.32 10.05 1.92
C THR A 78 -6.62 9.70 0.61
N ARG A 79 -5.78 8.66 0.62
CA ARG A 79 -4.99 8.17 -0.51
C ARG A 79 -5.24 6.68 -0.72
#